data_AF-A0A7C8A5Z5-F1
#
_entry.id   AF-A0A7C8A5Z5-F1
#
_cell.length_a   1.000
_cell.length_b   1.000
_cell.length_c   1.000
_cell.angle_alpha   90.00
_cell.angle_beta   90.00
_cell.angle_gamma   90.00
#
_symmetry.space_group_name_H-M   'P 1'
#
loop_
_entity.id
_entity.type
_entity.pdbx_description
1 polymer ?
#
loop_
_entity_poly.entity_id
_entity_poly.type
_entity_poly.pdbx_seq_one_letter_code
_entity_poly.pdbx_strand_id
1 'polypeptide(L)'
;MTQRVIDLQERRLLLAVKRGYRNWTSQFKENFGIDTRLCHISLKTLTYLAQGRDKGAFYLYDLIMSLKDLGSGFEFHELDPKSKMAVIDLHLCLLDRIRFEYMKRLGWLDSYPGEEFTLVELITQFNRIAPGLQAKIPLLSQDHPDYKEFSAINTFDKEGFIRKLIPKLIKEIEGYSDTL
;
A
#
# COMPACT_ATOMS: atom_id res chain seq x y z
N MET A 1 -26.11 22.35 -13.84
CA MET A 1 -24.85 22.79 -13.22
C MET A 1 -23.89 21.64 -12.85
N THR A 2 -24.18 20.40 -13.22
CA THR A 2 -23.46 19.20 -12.75
C THR A 2 -22.20 18.83 -13.55
N GLN A 3 -22.19 19.06 -14.86
CA GLN A 3 -21.12 18.57 -15.74
C GLN A 3 -19.78 19.32 -15.59
N ARG A 4 -19.84 20.63 -15.31
CA ARG A 4 -18.63 21.48 -15.14
C ARG A 4 -17.88 21.19 -13.83
N VAL A 5 -18.60 20.77 -12.79
CA VAL A 5 -18.04 20.43 -11.47
C VAL A 5 -17.34 19.08 -11.51
N ILE A 6 -17.90 18.11 -12.23
CA ILE A 6 -17.31 16.77 -12.42
C ILE A 6 -15.97 16.87 -13.17
N ASP A 7 -15.91 17.63 -14.27
CA ASP A 7 -14.67 17.86 -15.04
C ASP A 7 -13.57 18.53 -14.19
N LEU A 8 -13.94 19.49 -13.32
CA LEU A 8 -12.98 20.16 -12.43
C LEU A 8 -12.39 19.23 -11.36
N GLN A 9 -13.20 18.36 -10.76
CA GLN A 9 -12.72 17.40 -9.76
C GLN A 9 -11.81 16.34 -10.38
N GLU A 10 -12.18 15.83 -11.56
CA GLU A 10 -11.39 14.87 -12.31
C GLU A 10 -10.03 15.45 -12.73
N ARG A 11 -10.00 16.69 -13.24
CA ARG A 11 -8.73 17.39 -13.55
C ARG A 11 -7.87 17.62 -12.32
N ARG A 12 -8.47 18.01 -11.18
CA ARG A 12 -7.71 18.20 -9.93
C ARG A 12 -7.08 16.88 -9.47
N LEU A 13 -7.81 15.78 -9.58
CA LEU A 13 -7.30 14.45 -9.26
C LEU A 13 -6.13 14.08 -10.19
N LEU A 14 -6.26 14.26 -11.51
CA LEU A 14 -5.19 13.96 -12.46
C LEU A 14 -3.92 14.77 -12.19
N LEU A 15 -4.05 16.05 -11.83
CA LEU A 15 -2.92 16.88 -11.42
C LEU A 15 -2.27 16.38 -10.12
N ALA A 16 -3.08 15.99 -9.13
CA ALA A 16 -2.59 15.42 -7.88
C ALA A 16 -1.88 14.08 -8.10
N VAL A 17 -2.40 13.21 -8.97
CA VAL A 17 -1.78 11.94 -9.37
C VAL A 17 -0.42 12.19 -10.04
N LYS A 18 -0.36 13.10 -11.02
CA LYS A 18 0.88 13.47 -11.70
C LYS A 18 1.91 14.03 -10.72
N ARG A 19 1.47 14.86 -9.76
CA ARG A 19 2.32 15.43 -8.71
C ARG A 19 2.83 14.34 -7.75
N GLY A 20 1.94 13.50 -7.23
CA GLY A 20 2.24 12.45 -6.25
C GLY A 20 3.20 11.39 -6.81
N TYR A 21 3.03 10.99 -8.07
CA TYR A 21 3.92 10.02 -8.68
C TYR A 21 5.21 10.60 -9.27
N ARG A 22 5.44 11.92 -9.23
CA ARG A 22 6.67 12.53 -9.76
C ARG A 22 7.92 11.94 -9.08
N ASN A 23 7.89 11.86 -7.75
CA ASN A 23 9.01 11.35 -6.96
C ASN A 23 9.20 9.85 -7.15
N TRP A 24 8.10 9.09 -7.27
CA TRP A 24 8.12 7.66 -7.58
C TRP A 24 8.71 7.38 -8.96
N THR A 25 8.24 8.08 -9.99
CA THR A 25 8.72 7.94 -11.38
C THR A 25 10.22 8.24 -11.46
N SER A 26 10.67 9.31 -10.78
CA SER A 26 12.08 9.69 -10.74
C SER A 26 12.95 8.64 -10.03
N GLN A 27 12.47 8.10 -8.90
CA GLN A 27 13.23 7.16 -8.08
C GLN A 27 13.25 5.74 -8.67
N PHE A 28 12.07 5.22 -9.01
CA PHE A 28 11.89 3.81 -9.39
C PHE A 28 12.07 3.57 -10.89
N LYS A 29 12.08 4.64 -11.70
CA LYS A 29 12.20 4.55 -13.17
C LYS A 29 11.12 3.67 -13.81
N GLU A 30 9.92 3.70 -13.21
CA GLU A 30 8.71 3.00 -13.66
C GLU A 30 7.58 4.01 -13.86
N ASN A 31 6.61 3.65 -14.70
CA ASN A 31 5.44 4.50 -14.96
C ASN A 31 4.35 4.21 -13.94
N PHE A 32 3.83 5.27 -13.32
CA PHE A 32 2.72 5.21 -12.39
C PHE A 32 1.60 6.16 -12.84
N GLY A 33 0.36 5.77 -12.60
CA GLY A 33 -0.83 6.43 -13.10
C GLY A 33 -2.05 6.19 -12.20
N ILE A 34 -3.17 6.77 -12.62
CA ILE A 34 -4.44 6.68 -11.88
C ILE A 34 -4.95 5.23 -11.78
N ASP A 35 -4.57 4.40 -12.74
CA ASP A 35 -4.90 2.99 -12.90
C ASP A 35 -3.85 2.04 -12.29
N THR A 36 -2.82 2.57 -11.63
CA THR A 36 -1.79 1.73 -11.00
C THR A 36 -2.37 0.96 -9.82
N ARG A 37 -2.42 -0.37 -9.96
CA ARG A 37 -2.65 -1.34 -8.89
C ARG A 37 -1.32 -1.92 -8.42
N LEU A 38 -1.32 -2.52 -7.23
CA LEU A 38 -0.12 -3.15 -6.66
C LEU A 38 0.45 -4.26 -7.56
N CYS A 39 -0.42 -5.03 -8.24
CA CYS A 39 -0.01 -6.06 -9.20
C CYS A 39 0.72 -5.51 -10.44
N HIS A 40 0.60 -4.21 -10.74
CA HIS A 40 1.30 -3.57 -11.85
C HIS A 40 2.72 -3.09 -11.47
N ILE A 41 3.03 -2.98 -10.18
CA ILE A 41 4.32 -2.49 -9.68
C ILE A 41 5.37 -3.58 -9.82
N SER A 42 6.60 -3.24 -10.24
CA SER A 42 7.66 -4.25 -10.34
C SER A 42 8.02 -4.84 -8.97
N LEU A 43 8.61 -6.04 -9.00
CA LEU A 43 9.10 -6.68 -7.78
C LEU A 43 10.14 -5.79 -7.07
N LYS A 44 11.08 -5.20 -7.82
CA LYS A 44 12.12 -4.30 -7.30
C LYS A 44 11.53 -3.12 -6.52
N THR A 45 10.51 -2.47 -7.08
CA THR A 45 9.84 -1.33 -6.44
C THR A 45 9.03 -1.78 -5.23
N LEU A 46 8.31 -2.90 -5.32
CA LEU A 46 7.59 -3.46 -4.17
C LEU A 46 8.52 -3.83 -3.01
N THR A 47 9.64 -4.49 -3.28
CA THR A 47 10.67 -4.83 -2.29
C THR A 47 11.14 -3.60 -1.55
N TYR A 48 11.39 -2.51 -2.27
CA TYR A 48 11.81 -1.24 -1.68
C TYR A 48 10.74 -0.63 -0.76
N LEU A 49 9.48 -0.60 -1.22
CA LEU A 49 8.37 -0.01 -0.46
C LEU A 49 7.96 -0.88 0.74
N ALA A 50 8.01 -2.21 0.60
CA ALA A 50 7.60 -3.18 1.62
C ALA A 50 8.43 -3.13 2.90
N GLN A 51 9.68 -2.61 2.83
CA GLN A 51 10.51 -2.40 4.01
C GLN A 51 9.85 -1.42 4.99
N GLY A 52 9.13 -0.40 4.50
CA GLY A 52 8.39 0.54 5.34
C GLY A 52 9.26 1.38 6.28
N ARG A 53 10.55 1.54 5.97
CA ARG A 53 11.51 2.36 6.72
C ARG A 53 12.25 3.33 5.80
N ASP A 54 12.93 4.29 6.39
CA ASP A 54 13.78 5.26 5.71
C ASP A 54 13.08 5.94 4.52
N LYS A 55 13.76 5.96 3.37
CA LYS A 55 13.26 6.53 2.12
C LYS A 55 11.99 5.82 1.62
N GLY A 56 11.82 4.52 1.87
CA GLY A 56 10.61 3.78 1.49
C GLY A 56 9.37 4.32 2.19
N ALA A 57 9.48 4.62 3.49
CA ALA A 57 8.41 5.27 4.24
C ALA A 57 8.10 6.67 3.69
N PHE A 58 9.13 7.45 3.38
CA PHE A 58 8.98 8.79 2.79
C PHE A 58 8.16 8.76 1.49
N TYR A 59 8.44 7.87 0.55
CA TYR A 59 7.69 7.82 -0.72
C TYR A 59 6.21 7.49 -0.52
N LEU A 60 5.87 6.67 0.47
CA LEU A 60 4.47 6.41 0.82
C LEU A 60 3.83 7.65 1.44
N TYR A 61 4.46 8.29 2.41
CA TYR A 61 3.96 9.54 3.00
C TYR A 61 3.73 10.63 1.95
N ASP A 62 4.71 10.84 1.07
CA ASP A 62 4.65 11.85 0.02
C ASP A 62 3.50 11.60 -0.97
N LEU A 63 3.29 10.35 -1.39
CA LEU A 63 2.17 9.99 -2.26
C LEU A 63 0.82 10.25 -1.56
N ILE A 64 0.68 9.82 -0.31
CA ILE A 64 -0.55 10.00 0.48
C ILE A 64 -0.87 11.48 0.63
N MET A 65 0.10 12.27 1.09
CA MET A 65 -0.08 13.70 1.34
C MET A 65 -0.39 14.45 0.05
N SER A 66 0.31 14.15 -1.04
CA SER A 66 0.09 14.80 -2.34
C SER A 66 -1.31 14.52 -2.90
N LEU A 67 -1.83 13.30 -2.75
CA LEU A 67 -3.18 12.92 -3.18
C LEU A 67 -4.28 13.41 -2.24
N LYS A 68 -3.97 13.67 -0.97
CA LYS A 68 -4.88 14.27 0.02
C LYS A 68 -4.81 15.80 0.06
N ASP A 69 -3.96 16.41 -0.79
CA ASP A 69 -3.70 17.84 -0.83
C ASP A 69 -3.20 18.42 0.50
N LEU A 70 -2.36 17.63 1.20
CA LEU A 70 -1.74 17.94 2.48
C LEU A 70 -0.29 18.41 2.35
N GLY A 71 0.16 18.73 1.14
CA GLY A 71 1.55 19.06 0.85
C GLY A 71 2.39 17.84 0.47
N SER A 72 3.68 17.92 0.74
CA SER A 72 4.70 16.89 0.44
C SER A 72 5.08 16.07 1.67
N GLY A 73 5.69 14.91 1.47
CA GLY A 73 6.17 14.06 2.57
C GLY A 73 7.18 14.76 3.50
N PHE A 74 7.84 15.83 3.05
CA PHE A 74 8.75 16.63 3.87
C PHE A 74 8.03 17.47 4.94
N GLU A 75 6.79 17.87 4.67
CA GLU A 75 5.96 18.71 5.54
C GLU A 75 5.16 17.87 6.56
N PHE A 76 5.37 16.55 6.60
CA PHE A 76 4.62 15.64 7.48
C PHE A 76 4.68 16.08 8.95
N HIS A 77 5.83 16.58 9.41
CA HIS A 77 6.00 17.03 10.78
C HIS A 77 5.19 18.30 11.10
N GLU A 78 4.85 19.10 10.09
CA GLU A 78 4.10 20.36 10.19
C GLU A 78 2.58 20.15 10.21
N LEU A 79 2.10 18.94 9.87
CA LEU A 79 0.69 18.61 9.94
C LEU A 79 0.14 18.73 11.36
N ASP A 80 -1.11 19.21 11.45
CA ASP A 80 -1.88 19.15 12.68
C ASP A 80 -2.06 17.68 13.15
N PRO A 81 -2.27 17.43 14.45
CA PRO A 81 -2.34 16.08 15.00
C PRO A 81 -3.38 15.17 14.31
N LYS A 82 -4.53 15.71 13.91
CA LYS A 82 -5.61 14.93 13.28
C LYS A 82 -5.21 14.50 11.87
N SER A 83 -4.66 15.42 11.08
CA SER A 83 -4.16 15.11 9.73
C SER A 83 -2.99 14.13 9.80
N LYS A 84 -2.09 14.29 10.77
CA LYS A 84 -0.96 13.38 11.00
C LYS A 84 -1.43 11.96 11.30
N MET A 85 -2.39 11.78 12.21
CA MET A 85 -2.97 10.46 12.50
C MET A 85 -3.61 9.83 11.26
N ALA A 86 -4.41 10.59 10.50
CA ALA A 86 -5.05 10.09 9.30
C ALA A 86 -4.03 9.63 8.23
N VAL A 87 -2.91 10.34 8.09
CA VAL A 87 -1.83 9.95 7.19
C VAL A 87 -1.11 8.68 7.68
N ILE A 88 -0.87 8.55 8.98
CA ILE A 88 -0.26 7.33 9.58
C ILE A 88 -1.15 6.11 9.37
N ASP A 89 -2.46 6.22 9.65
CA ASP A 89 -3.40 5.10 9.49
C ASP A 89 -3.44 4.60 8.03
N LEU A 90 -3.44 5.55 7.09
CA LEU A 90 -3.43 5.26 5.67
C LEU A 90 -2.09 4.66 5.23
N HIS A 91 -0.97 5.16 5.76
CA HIS A 91 0.35 4.62 5.52
C HIS A 91 0.46 3.15 5.98
N LEU A 92 0.03 2.85 7.21
CA LEU A 92 0.03 1.49 7.76
C LEU A 92 -0.86 0.56 6.93
N CYS A 93 -2.05 1.05 6.52
CA CYS A 93 -2.94 0.31 5.65
C CYS A 93 -2.28 -0.03 4.31
N LEU A 94 -1.70 0.94 3.61
CA LEU A 94 -1.04 0.72 2.33
C LEU A 94 0.17 -0.20 2.46
N LEU A 95 0.97 -0.01 3.51
CA LEU A 95 2.18 -0.80 3.75
C LEU A 95 1.85 -2.28 3.92
N ASP A 96 0.77 -2.62 4.63
CA ASP A 96 0.28 -3.99 4.71
C ASP A 96 -0.09 -4.56 3.34
N ARG A 97 -0.76 -3.79 2.47
CA ARG A 97 -1.21 -4.27 1.14
C ARG A 97 -0.02 -4.48 0.23
N ILE A 98 0.98 -3.60 0.29
CA ILE A 98 2.26 -3.76 -0.42
C ILE A 98 2.96 -5.04 0.02
N ARG A 99 2.99 -5.32 1.33
CA ARG A 99 3.58 -6.55 1.88
C ARG A 99 2.77 -7.79 1.48
N PHE A 100 1.44 -7.72 1.48
CA PHE A 100 0.59 -8.82 1.04
C PHE A 100 0.73 -9.10 -0.45
N GLU A 101 0.87 -8.08 -1.30
CA GLU A 101 1.19 -8.27 -2.72
C GLU A 101 2.53 -9.01 -2.88
N TYR A 102 3.54 -8.63 -2.10
CA TYR A 102 4.82 -9.32 -2.14
C TYR A 102 4.71 -10.78 -1.65
N MET A 103 4.00 -11.02 -0.53
CA MET A 103 3.70 -12.37 -0.03
C MET A 103 2.95 -13.21 -1.06
N LYS A 104 1.98 -12.63 -1.78
CA LYS A 104 1.27 -13.29 -2.88
C LYS A 104 2.23 -13.71 -4.00
N ARG A 105 3.14 -12.83 -4.41
CA ARG A 105 4.15 -13.12 -5.45
C ARG A 105 5.16 -14.20 -5.04
N LEU A 106 5.40 -14.36 -3.74
CA LEU A 106 6.18 -15.49 -3.20
C LEU A 106 5.37 -16.80 -3.11
N GLY A 107 4.08 -16.80 -3.45
CA GLY A 107 3.19 -17.94 -3.30
C GLY A 107 2.72 -18.18 -1.87
N TRP A 108 2.91 -17.22 -0.95
CA TRP A 108 2.48 -17.39 0.45
C TRP A 108 0.98 -17.09 0.61
N LEU A 109 0.45 -16.16 -0.17
CA LEU A 109 -0.97 -15.81 -0.19
C LEU A 109 -1.58 -16.17 -1.53
N ASP A 110 -2.81 -16.68 -1.51
CA ASP A 110 -3.61 -16.85 -2.72
C ASP A 110 -4.29 -15.53 -3.11
N SER A 111 -4.74 -14.77 -2.11
CA SER A 111 -5.37 -13.46 -2.29
C SER A 111 -5.32 -12.61 -1.03
N TYR A 112 -5.56 -11.30 -1.17
CA TYR A 112 -5.67 -10.37 -0.06
C TYR A 112 -6.73 -9.27 -0.34
N PRO A 113 -7.31 -8.66 0.70
CA PRO A 113 -8.30 -7.60 0.50
C PRO A 113 -7.71 -6.36 -0.18
N GLY A 114 -8.33 -5.95 -1.28
CA GLY A 114 -8.02 -4.69 -1.97
C GLY A 114 -7.11 -4.80 -3.18
N GLU A 115 -6.86 -6.03 -3.68
CA GLU A 115 -6.18 -6.29 -4.96
C GLU A 115 -6.82 -5.56 -6.15
N GLU A 116 -8.14 -5.38 -6.10
CA GLU A 116 -8.93 -4.76 -7.15
C GLU A 116 -8.70 -3.25 -7.25
N PHE A 117 -8.26 -2.61 -6.17
CA PHE A 117 -8.16 -1.17 -6.09
C PHE A 117 -6.82 -0.65 -6.59
N THR A 118 -6.86 0.50 -7.24
CA THR A 118 -5.68 1.29 -7.53
C THR A 118 -5.13 1.92 -6.24
N LEU A 119 -3.84 2.26 -6.23
CA LEU A 119 -3.24 3.04 -5.14
C LEU A 119 -3.97 4.37 -4.92
N VAL A 120 -4.42 5.02 -6.01
CA VAL A 120 -5.15 6.28 -5.94
C VAL A 120 -6.49 6.09 -5.24
N GLU A 121 -7.23 5.03 -5.54
CA GLU A 121 -8.50 4.73 -4.85
C GLU A 121 -8.29 4.39 -3.38
N LEU A 122 -7.31 3.52 -3.07
CA LEU A 122 -6.96 3.16 -1.70
C LEU A 122 -6.65 4.39 -0.84
N ILE A 123 -6.01 5.41 -1.42
CA ILE A 123 -5.70 6.65 -0.74
C ILE A 123 -6.92 7.57 -0.70
N THR A 124 -7.45 7.97 -1.85
CA THR A 124 -8.47 9.02 -1.94
C THR A 124 -9.79 8.60 -1.31
N GLN A 125 -10.16 7.33 -1.40
CA GLN A 125 -11.40 6.77 -0.87
C GLN A 125 -11.21 5.95 0.42
N PHE A 126 -10.08 6.11 1.11
CA PHE A 126 -9.71 5.32 2.30
C PHE A 126 -10.85 5.14 3.31
N ASN A 127 -11.53 6.22 3.73
CA ASN A 127 -12.60 6.12 4.73
C ASN A 127 -13.79 5.25 4.30
N ARG A 128 -14.04 5.15 2.98
CA ARG A 128 -15.09 4.30 2.40
C ARG A 128 -14.63 2.84 2.30
N ILE A 129 -13.38 2.63 1.90
CA ILE A 129 -12.85 1.31 1.55
C ILE A 129 -12.31 0.57 2.79
N ALA A 130 -11.68 1.28 3.72
CA ALA A 130 -10.95 0.71 4.86
C ALA A 130 -11.78 -0.26 5.73
N PRO A 131 -13.06 0.03 6.08
CA PRO A 131 -13.86 -0.93 6.85
C PRO A 131 -14.03 -2.27 6.13
N GLY A 132 -14.22 -2.25 4.82
CA GLY A 132 -14.36 -3.46 4.00
C GLY A 132 -13.06 -4.24 3.86
N LEU A 133 -11.90 -3.55 3.86
CA LEU A 133 -10.60 -4.20 3.86
C LEU A 133 -10.28 -4.84 5.22
N GLN A 134 -10.62 -4.16 6.32
CA GLN A 134 -10.39 -4.64 7.69
C GLN A 134 -11.32 -5.80 8.08
N ALA A 135 -12.48 -5.91 7.46
CA ALA A 135 -13.43 -7.00 7.69
C ALA A 135 -13.04 -8.31 6.99
N LYS A 136 -12.05 -8.29 6.09
CA LYS A 136 -11.62 -9.45 5.30
C LYS A 136 -10.20 -9.83 5.67
N ILE A 137 -9.91 -11.13 5.60
CA ILE A 137 -8.62 -11.70 6.00
C ILE A 137 -7.88 -12.14 4.73
N PRO A 138 -6.57 -11.85 4.60
CA PRO A 138 -5.76 -12.44 3.53
C PRO A 138 -5.79 -13.97 3.56
N LEU A 139 -5.89 -14.59 2.39
CA LEU A 139 -5.94 -16.05 2.27
C LEU A 139 -4.53 -16.60 2.16
N LEU A 140 -4.07 -17.28 3.21
CA LEU A 140 -2.82 -18.03 3.19
C LEU A 140 -2.95 -19.22 2.23
N SER A 141 -1.95 -19.42 1.39
CA SER A 141 -1.91 -20.54 0.45
C SER A 141 -1.88 -21.88 1.18
N GLN A 142 -2.57 -22.87 0.64
CA GLN A 142 -2.58 -24.24 1.18
C GLN A 142 -1.20 -24.92 1.12
N ASP A 143 -0.35 -24.46 0.20
CA ASP A 143 1.02 -24.95 0.03
C ASP A 143 2.00 -24.31 1.02
N HIS A 144 1.56 -23.28 1.77
CA HIS A 144 2.41 -22.65 2.78
C HIS A 144 2.62 -23.61 3.97
N PRO A 145 3.85 -23.79 4.48
CA PRO A 145 4.15 -24.73 5.57
C PRO A 145 3.27 -24.52 6.81
N ASP A 146 2.96 -23.26 7.12
CA ASP A 146 2.20 -22.88 8.30
C ASP A 146 0.67 -22.91 8.09
N TYR A 147 0.18 -23.40 6.93
CA TYR A 147 -1.25 -23.40 6.60
C TYR A 147 -2.10 -24.20 7.60
N LYS A 148 -1.59 -25.34 8.09
CA LYS A 148 -2.31 -26.15 9.09
C LYS A 148 -2.56 -25.36 10.37
N GLU A 149 -1.57 -24.62 10.85
CA GLU A 149 -1.71 -23.76 12.03
C GLU A 149 -2.68 -22.61 11.76
N PHE A 150 -2.53 -21.93 10.63
CA PHE A 150 -3.44 -20.87 10.19
C PHE A 150 -4.90 -21.33 10.07
N SER A 151 -5.13 -22.56 9.61
CA SER A 151 -6.48 -23.10 9.46
C SER A 151 -7.18 -23.38 10.80
N ALA A 152 -6.39 -23.65 11.85
CA ALA A 152 -6.88 -24.05 13.17
C ALA A 152 -7.17 -22.87 14.11
N ILE A 153 -6.62 -21.68 13.82
CA ILE A 153 -6.84 -20.48 14.66
C ILE A 153 -8.19 -19.81 14.38
N ASN A 154 -8.69 -19.11 15.40
CA ASN A 154 -9.93 -18.33 15.30
C ASN A 154 -9.79 -17.22 14.25
N THR A 155 -10.89 -16.93 13.54
CA THR A 155 -10.99 -15.90 12.51
C THR A 155 -10.42 -14.55 12.95
N PHE A 156 -10.65 -14.13 14.19
CA PHE A 156 -10.14 -12.87 14.72
C PHE A 156 -8.60 -12.80 14.84
N ASP A 157 -7.94 -13.96 14.95
CA ASP A 157 -6.48 -14.04 15.09
C ASP A 157 -5.76 -14.22 13.76
N LYS A 158 -6.49 -14.55 12.69
CA LYS A 158 -5.91 -14.88 11.38
C LYS A 158 -5.15 -13.71 10.74
N GLU A 159 -5.67 -12.48 10.82
CA GLU A 159 -4.93 -11.32 10.29
C GLU A 159 -3.63 -11.11 11.07
N GLY A 160 -3.68 -11.26 12.40
CA GLY A 160 -2.50 -11.21 13.26
C GLY A 160 -1.48 -12.29 12.90
N PHE A 161 -1.94 -13.49 12.55
CA PHE A 161 -1.08 -14.57 12.06
C PHE A 161 -0.36 -14.20 10.77
N ILE A 162 -1.08 -13.69 9.75
CA ILE A 162 -0.45 -13.24 8.50
C ILE A 162 0.59 -12.14 8.77
N ARG A 163 0.26 -11.18 9.64
CA ARG A 163 1.21 -10.11 10.01
C ARG A 163 2.46 -10.63 10.74
N LYS A 164 2.37 -11.74 11.49
CA LYS A 164 3.54 -12.40 12.10
C LYS A 164 4.49 -13.01 11.06
N LEU A 165 4.06 -13.21 9.81
CA LEU A 165 4.93 -13.64 8.72
C LEU A 165 5.75 -12.48 8.11
N ILE A 166 5.38 -11.22 8.37
CA ILE A 166 6.07 -10.04 7.82
C ILE A 166 7.57 -10.01 8.18
N PRO A 167 8.02 -10.29 9.42
CA PRO A 167 9.45 -10.36 9.71
C PRO A 167 10.21 -11.38 8.84
N LYS A 168 9.60 -12.51 8.51
CA LYS A 168 10.17 -13.49 7.57
C LYS A 168 10.22 -12.91 6.15
N LEU A 169 9.16 -12.23 5.73
CA LEU A 169 9.10 -11.52 4.46
C LEU A 169 10.25 -10.53 4.28
N ILE A 170 10.54 -9.73 5.32
CA ILE A 170 11.62 -8.74 5.29
C ILE A 170 12.98 -9.42 5.14
N LYS A 171 13.20 -10.58 5.79
CA LYS A 171 14.43 -11.36 5.62
C LYS A 171 14.60 -11.90 4.21
N GLU A 172 13.52 -12.41 3.59
CA GLU A 172 13.54 -12.83 2.18
C GLU A 172 13.91 -11.65 1.26
N ILE A 173 13.34 -10.48 1.51
CA ILE A 173 13.66 -9.24 0.79
C ILE A 173 15.15 -8.87 0.91
N GLU A 174 15.68 -8.88 2.14
CA GLU A 174 17.08 -8.54 2.41
C GLU A 174 18.04 -9.54 1.75
N GLY A 175 17.76 -10.85 1.86
CA GLY A 175 18.58 -11.89 1.21
C GLY A 175 18.58 -11.83 -0.33
N TYR A 176 17.47 -11.39 -0.94
CA TYR A 176 17.40 -11.12 -2.38
C TYR A 176 18.20 -9.89 -2.81
N SER A 177 18.39 -8.91 -1.92
CA SER A 177 19.17 -7.71 -2.23
C SER A 177 20.68 -7.95 -2.23
N ASP A 178 21.15 -9.00 -1.54
CA ASP A 178 22.57 -9.38 -1.49
C ASP A 178 23.00 -10.29 -2.66
N THR A 179 22.05 -10.75 -3.47
CA THR A 179 22.27 -11.66 -4.62
C THR A 179 22.08 -11.00 -5.99
N LEU A 180 21.81 -9.70 -6.03
CA LEU A 180 21.70 -8.84 -7.23
C LEU A 180 22.83 -7.82 -7.30
#